data_AF-A0A7R9Z7U3-F1
#
_entry.id   AF-A0A7R9Z7U3-F1
#
_cell.length_a   1.000
_cell.length_b   1.000
_cell.length_c   1.000
_cell.angle_alpha   90.00
_cell.angle_beta   90.00
_cell.angle_gamma   90.00
#
_symmetry.space_group_name_H-M   'P 1'
#
loop_
_entity.id
_entity.type
_entity.pdbx_description
1 polymer ?
#
loop_
_entity_poly.entity_id
_entity_poly.type
_entity_poly.pdbx_seq_one_letter_code
_entity_poly.pdbx_strand_id
1 'polypeptide(L)'
;MLKLSEQGRDECRPDTRTFNTVIDAWARSRNKQAYSHAKTVLKQMMDLERKGYKNVEPDVVTYISIINCLANSSLQDKATKAFNILEHMEKMAEG
;
A
#
# COMPACT_ATOMS: atom_id res chain seq x y z
N MET A 1 14.26 5.69 -0.86
CA MET A 1 13.45 6.27 0.23
C MET A 1 13.79 5.65 1.57
N LEU A 2 13.49 4.37 1.83
CA LEU A 2 13.79 3.74 3.13
C LEU A 2 15.27 3.81 3.52
N LYS A 3 16.18 3.50 2.58
CA LYS A 3 17.64 3.61 2.80
C LYS A 3 18.16 5.02 3.13
N LEU A 4 17.44 6.08 2.74
CA LEU A 4 17.84 7.47 3.02
C LEU A 4 17.31 7.93 4.38
N SER A 5 16.12 7.46 4.77
CA SER A 5 15.60 7.63 6.13
C SER A 5 16.46 6.92 7.17
N GLU A 6 17.01 5.74 6.84
CA GLU A 6 17.96 5.01 7.69
C GLU A 6 19.30 5.75 7.91
N GLN A 7 19.62 6.75 7.07
CA GLN A 7 20.82 7.58 7.18
C GLN A 7 20.61 8.86 8.01
N GLY A 8 19.51 8.97 8.76
CA GLY A 8 19.27 10.08 9.70
C GLY A 8 18.84 11.39 9.06
N ARG A 9 18.42 11.39 7.79
CA ARG A 9 17.75 12.56 7.17
C ARG A 9 16.25 12.50 7.44
N ASP A 10 15.83 13.10 8.55
CA ASP A 10 14.42 13.16 8.94
C ASP A 10 13.53 13.83 7.88
N GLU A 11 14.08 14.77 7.10
CA GLU A 11 13.37 15.43 5.99
C GLU A 11 12.95 14.47 4.86
N CYS A 12 13.50 13.25 4.80
CA CYS A 12 13.19 12.25 3.77
C CYS A 12 12.45 11.03 4.33
N ARG A 13 11.91 11.12 5.55
CA ARG A 13 11.19 10.02 6.17
C ARG A 13 9.85 9.83 5.44
N PRO A 14 9.59 8.64 4.86
CA PRO A 14 8.33 8.40 4.16
C PRO A 14 7.15 8.44 5.13
N ASP A 15 6.02 8.92 4.64
CA ASP A 15 4.73 8.99 5.31
C ASP A 15 3.66 8.24 4.51
N THR A 16 2.44 8.18 5.03
CA THR A 16 1.28 7.55 4.37
C THR A 16 1.09 8.05 2.94
N ARG A 17 1.25 9.37 2.70
CA ARG A 17 1.14 9.97 1.35
C ARG A 17 2.21 9.45 0.40
N THR A 18 3.44 9.32 0.88
CA THR A 18 4.57 8.82 0.11
C THR A 18 4.33 7.37 -0.33
N PHE A 19 3.86 6.52 0.58
CA PHE A 19 3.49 5.14 0.26
C PHE A 19 2.31 5.07 -0.73
N ASN A 20 1.26 5.85 -0.49
CA ASN A 20 0.08 5.91 -1.38
C ASN A 20 0.47 6.34 -2.79
N THR A 21 1.38 7.30 -2.93
CA THR A 21 1.89 7.76 -4.23
C THR A 21 2.58 6.62 -4.99
N VAL A 22 3.39 5.81 -4.31
CA VAL A 22 4.07 4.66 -4.95
C VAL A 22 3.06 3.59 -5.36
N ILE A 23 2.07 3.28 -4.52
CA ILE A 23 1.02 2.31 -4.82
C ILE A 23 0.18 2.76 -6.02
N ASP A 24 -0.22 4.04 -6.06
CA ASP A 24 -0.97 4.61 -7.17
C ASP A 24 -0.15 4.61 -8.48
N ALA A 25 1.14 4.93 -8.42
CA ALA A 25 2.03 4.82 -9.56
C ALA A 25 2.08 3.39 -10.13
N TRP A 26 2.11 2.37 -9.26
CA TRP A 26 1.98 0.98 -9.69
C TRP A 26 0.61 0.70 -10.29
N ALA A 27 -0.48 1.16 -9.68
CA ALA A 27 -1.86 0.96 -10.15
C ALA A 27 -2.10 1.53 -11.55
N ARG A 28 -1.40 2.62 -11.90
CA ARG A 28 -1.43 3.29 -13.21
C ARG A 28 -0.41 2.72 -14.21
N SER A 29 0.53 1.90 -13.74
CA SER A 29 1.51 1.27 -14.62
C SER A 29 0.87 0.18 -15.48
N ARG A 30 1.39 -0.03 -16.69
CA ARG A 30 0.99 -1.16 -17.56
C ARG A 30 1.76 -2.44 -17.25
N ASN A 31 2.41 -2.52 -16.08
CA ASN A 31 3.24 -3.65 -15.71
C ASN A 31 2.38 -4.82 -15.20
N LYS A 32 2.58 -6.02 -15.74
CA LYS A 32 1.86 -7.24 -15.30
C LYS A 32 2.09 -7.58 -13.82
N GLN A 33 3.21 -7.16 -13.25
CA GLN A 33 3.56 -7.36 -11.84
C GLN A 33 3.15 -6.20 -10.93
N ALA A 34 2.47 -5.17 -11.47
CA ALA A 34 2.07 -3.98 -10.72
C ALA A 34 1.38 -4.30 -9.39
N TYR A 35 0.40 -5.21 -9.43
CA TYR A 35 -0.33 -5.62 -8.23
C TYR A 35 0.56 -6.30 -7.18
N SER A 36 1.53 -7.11 -7.62
CA SER A 36 2.49 -7.75 -6.71
C SER A 36 3.35 -6.70 -6.01
N HIS A 37 3.89 -5.75 -6.78
CA HIS A 37 4.69 -4.65 -6.24
C HIS A 37 3.87 -3.75 -5.29
N ALA A 38 2.65 -3.39 -5.68
CA ALA A 38 1.75 -2.62 -4.84
C ALA A 38 1.48 -3.31 -3.49
N LYS A 39 1.24 -4.63 -3.50
CA LYS A 39 1.12 -5.43 -2.27
C LYS A 39 2.40 -5.45 -1.43
N THR A 40 3.57 -5.55 -2.05
CA THR A 40 4.85 -5.49 -1.32
C THR A 40 5.00 -4.14 -0.60
N VAL A 41 4.62 -3.04 -1.27
CA VAL A 41 4.67 -1.70 -0.68
C VAL A 41 3.69 -1.57 0.50
N LEU A 42 2.45 -2.06 0.36
CA LEU A 42 1.49 -2.12 1.48
C LEU A 42 2.03 -2.94 2.66
N LYS A 43 2.66 -4.10 2.39
CA LYS A 43 3.25 -4.92 3.46
C LYS A 43 4.36 -4.16 4.21
N GLN A 44 5.23 -3.45 3.49
CA GLN A 44 6.28 -2.63 4.10
C GLN A 44 5.70 -1.53 4.97
N MET A 45 4.62 -0.90 4.52
CA MET A 45 3.89 0.13 5.25
C MET A 45 3.35 -0.41 6.59
N MET A 46 2.65 -1.54 6.56
CA MET A 46 2.15 -2.24 7.77
C MET A 46 3.29 -2.69 8.71
N ASP A 47 4.42 -3.14 8.15
CA ASP A 47 5.57 -3.55 8.96
C ASP A 47 6.23 -2.37 9.68
N LEU A 48 6.22 -1.18 9.08
CA LEU A 48 6.72 0.05 9.69
C LEU A 48 5.75 0.57 10.77
N GLU A 49 4.45 0.56 10.48
CA GLU A 49 3.41 0.89 11.45
C GLU A 49 3.56 0.03 12.72
N ARG A 50 3.69 -1.29 12.56
CA ARG A 50 3.92 -2.24 13.68
C ARG A 50 5.21 -1.97 14.46
N LYS A 51 6.21 -1.34 13.83
CA LYS A 51 7.45 -0.89 14.49
C LYS A 51 7.29 0.45 15.21
N GLY A 52 6.08 1.02 15.26
CA GLY A 52 5.76 2.27 15.96
C GLY A 52 5.80 3.52 15.09
N TYR A 53 5.94 3.39 13.77
CA TYR A 53 5.97 4.52 12.84
C TYR A 53 4.53 4.96 12.52
N LYS A 54 3.89 5.70 13.42
CA LYS A 54 2.48 6.11 13.28
C LYS A 54 2.19 6.96 12.03
N ASN A 55 3.20 7.59 11.45
CA ASN A 55 3.06 8.44 10.26
C ASN A 55 2.93 7.65 8.94
N VAL A 56 2.96 6.32 9.00
CA VAL A 56 2.86 5.42 7.84
C VAL A 56 1.68 4.45 7.94
N GLU A 57 0.69 4.75 8.76
CA GLU A 57 -0.51 3.91 8.90
C GLU A 57 -1.29 3.83 7.57
N PRO A 58 -1.63 2.62 7.08
CA PRO A 58 -2.45 2.45 5.89
C PRO A 58 -3.85 3.05 6.09
N ASP A 59 -4.30 3.85 5.13
CA ASP A 59 -5.61 4.48 5.17
C ASP A 59 -6.55 3.96 4.06
N VAL A 60 -7.77 4.50 4.04
CA VAL A 60 -8.76 4.20 3.00
C VAL A 60 -8.19 4.39 1.59
N VAL A 61 -7.37 5.43 1.39
CA VAL A 61 -6.75 5.72 0.08
C VAL A 61 -5.74 4.63 -0.29
N THR A 62 -4.97 4.12 0.68
CA THR A 62 -4.05 2.99 0.48
C THR A 62 -4.80 1.77 -0.07
N TYR A 63 -5.90 1.39 0.57
CA TYR A 63 -6.67 0.20 0.18
C TYR A 63 -7.40 0.37 -1.16
N ILE A 64 -8.01 1.53 -1.41
CA ILE A 64 -8.61 1.85 -2.71
C ILE A 64 -7.57 1.76 -3.83
N SER A 65 -6.36 2.26 -3.61
CA SER A 65 -5.29 2.23 -4.61
C SER A 65 -4.86 0.79 -4.95
N ILE A 66 -4.84 -0.11 -3.96
CA ILE A 66 -4.56 -1.54 -4.16
C ILE A 66 -5.68 -2.22 -4.95
N ILE A 67 -6.94 -1.92 -4.63
CA ILE A 67 -8.10 -2.47 -5.35
C ILE A 67 -8.10 -1.99 -6.81
N ASN A 68 -7.80 -0.72 -7.06
CA ASN A 68 -7.64 -0.19 -8.42
C ASN A 68 -6.50 -0.90 -9.17
N CYS A 69 -5.37 -1.12 -8.51
CA CYS A 69 -4.26 -1.87 -9.08
C CYS A 69 -4.65 -3.32 -9.44
N LEU A 70 -5.46 -3.96 -8.59
CA LEU A 70 -5.98 -5.30 -8.83
C LEU A 70 -6.96 -5.33 -10.02
N ALA A 71 -7.87 -4.35 -10.10
CA ALA A 71 -8.83 -4.22 -11.20
C ALA A 71 -8.12 -4.13 -12.55
N ASN A 72 -7.03 -3.36 -12.62
CA ASN A 72 -6.20 -3.18 -13.82
C ASN A 72 -5.27 -4.37 -14.14
N SER A 73 -5.11 -5.33 -13.22
CA SER A 73 -4.24 -6.49 -13.44
C SER A 73 -4.85 -7.52 -14.40
N SER A 74 -4.09 -8.51 -14.86
CA SER A 74 -4.60 -9.64 -15.64
C SER A 74 -4.94 -10.86 -14.77
N LEU A 75 -5.09 -10.69 -13.45
CA LEU A 75 -5.36 -11.79 -12.52
C LEU A 75 -6.79 -12.31 -12.64
N GLN A 76 -6.95 -13.60 -12.36
CA GLN A 76 -8.26 -14.21 -12.10
C GLN A 76 -8.69 -13.93 -10.65
N ASP A 77 -9.99 -14.07 -10.38
CA ASP A 77 -10.61 -13.89 -9.06
C ASP A 77 -10.46 -12.48 -8.47
N LYS A 78 -10.46 -11.46 -9.34
CA LYS A 78 -10.29 -10.06 -8.91
C LYS A 78 -11.37 -9.63 -7.92
N ALA A 79 -12.62 -10.00 -8.16
CA ALA A 79 -13.75 -9.65 -7.29
C ALA A 79 -13.57 -10.21 -5.88
N THR A 80 -13.27 -11.51 -5.77
CA THR A 80 -13.02 -12.17 -4.47
C THR A 80 -11.84 -11.55 -3.74
N LYS A 81 -10.74 -11.28 -4.45
CA LYS A 81 -9.55 -10.64 -3.85
C LYS A 81 -9.83 -9.20 -3.42
N ALA A 82 -10.60 -8.43 -4.20
CA ALA A 82 -11.00 -7.08 -3.83
C ALA A 82 -11.89 -7.08 -2.58
N PHE A 83 -12.84 -8.01 -2.49
CA PHE A 83 -13.69 -8.18 -1.32
C PHE A 83 -12.89 -8.49 -0.06
N ASN A 84 -11.93 -9.43 -0.12
CA ASN A 84 -11.07 -9.76 1.01
C ASN A 84 -10.21 -8.57 1.47
N ILE A 85 -9.79 -7.70 0.55
CA ILE A 85 -9.03 -6.48 0.87
C ILE A 85 -9.94 -5.46 1.57
N LEU A 86 -11.19 -5.32 1.11
CA LEU A 86 -12.18 -4.45 1.73
C LEU A 86 -12.53 -4.92 3.16
N GLU A 87 -12.82 -6.21 3.33
CA GLU A 87 -13.15 -6.80 4.63
C GLU A 87 -12.00 -6.60 5.64
N HIS A 88 -10.75 -6.74 5.18
CA HIS A 88 -9.59 -6.46 6.01
C HIS A 88 -9.51 -4.99 6.42
N MET A 89 -9.81 -4.06 5.49
CA MET A 89 -9.84 -2.62 5.80
C MET A 89 -10.91 -2.29 6.84
N GLU A 90 -12.13 -2.82 6.69
CA GLU A 90 -13.24 -2.60 7.62
C GLU A 90 -12.89 -3.09 9.03
N LYS A 91 -12.32 -4.29 9.16
CA LYS A 91 -11.87 -4.83 10.45
C LYS A 91 -10.81 -3.97 11.14
N MET A 92 -9.96 -3.27 10.38
CA MET A 92 -8.99 -2.35 10.97
C MET A 92 -9.59 -0.99 11.33
N ALA A 93 -10.69 -0.58 10.69
CA ALA A 93 -11.38 0.67 11.01
C ALA A 93 -12.29 0.57 12.26
N GLU A 94 -12.72 -0.65 12.61
CA GLU A 94 -13.62 -0.92 13.73
C GLU A 94 -12.90 -1.22 15.07
N GLY A 95 -11.57 -1.33 15.10
CA GLY A 95 -10.77 -1.65 16.29
C GLY A 95 -9.97 -0.47 16.82
#